data_AF-A0A2W5C6X1-F1
#
_entry.id   AF-A0A2W5C6X1-F1
#
_cell.length_a   1.000
_cell.length_b   1.000
_cell.length_c   1.000
_cell.angle_alpha   90.00
_cell.angle_beta   90.00
_cell.angle_gamma   90.00
#
_symmetry.space_group_name_H-M   'P 1'
#
loop_
_entity.id
_entity.type
_entity.pdbx_description
1 polymer ?
#
loop_
_entity_poly.entity_id
_entity_poly.type
_entity_poly.pdbx_seq_one_letter_code
_entity_poly.pdbx_strand_id
1 'polypeptide(L)'
;MMNLAEYRDRQARLADFLPWVALAAPGIVLNKDGSFQRTARFRGPDLDSAVPAELVAVAGRLNNAFRRLGSGWAIFVEAQRHAAATYPNSTFPDSASALVDAERKADFEEAGSHFESGYFL
;
A
#
# COMPACT_ATOMS: atom_id res chain seq x y z
N MET A 1 -14.51 -22.78 -7.88
CA MET A 1 -14.51 -22.44 -6.44
C MET A 1 -14.43 -23.74 -5.66
N MET A 2 -13.48 -23.84 -4.72
CA MET A 2 -13.30 -25.06 -3.93
C MET A 2 -14.55 -25.30 -3.06
N ASN A 3 -15.13 -26.51 -3.09
CA ASN A 3 -16.31 -26.82 -2.29
C ASN A 3 -15.88 -27.10 -0.84
N LEU A 4 -16.15 -26.15 0.06
CA LEU A 4 -15.79 -26.24 1.48
C LEU A 4 -16.97 -26.68 2.36
N ALA A 5 -18.08 -27.16 1.77
CA ALA A 5 -19.31 -27.48 2.51
C ALA A 5 -19.11 -28.57 3.58
N GLU A 6 -18.23 -29.55 3.34
CA GLU A 6 -17.95 -30.64 4.29
C GLU A 6 -17.18 -30.17 5.54
N TYR A 7 -16.48 -29.04 5.47
CA TYR A 7 -15.74 -28.46 6.59
C TYR A 7 -16.55 -27.38 7.33
N ARG A 8 -17.80 -27.14 6.92
CA ARG A 8 -18.61 -26.04 7.41
C ARG A 8 -19.45 -26.49 8.61
N ASP A 9 -19.20 -25.85 9.75
CA ASP A 9 -20.07 -25.96 10.91
C ASP A 9 -21.44 -25.31 10.62
N ARG A 10 -22.50 -25.70 11.33
CA ARG A 10 -23.89 -25.29 11.02
C ARG A 10 -24.15 -23.77 11.10
N GLN A 11 -23.21 -22.99 11.64
CA GLN A 11 -23.26 -21.54 11.79
C GLN A 11 -22.24 -20.87 10.88
N ALA A 12 -22.64 -19.77 10.23
CA ALA A 12 -21.73 -18.96 9.43
C ALA A 12 -20.65 -18.33 10.32
N ARG A 13 -19.38 -18.44 9.92
CA ARG A 13 -18.24 -17.84 10.61
C ARG A 13 -17.66 -16.71 9.76
N LEU A 14 -16.91 -15.77 10.37
CA LEU A 14 -16.18 -14.74 9.62
C LEU A 14 -15.34 -15.34 8.49
N ALA A 15 -14.68 -16.47 8.78
CA ALA A 15 -13.88 -17.21 7.80
C ALA A 15 -14.65 -17.60 6.54
N ASP A 16 -15.98 -17.77 6.57
CA ASP A 16 -16.79 -18.07 5.39
C ASP A 16 -16.86 -16.89 4.41
N PHE A 17 -16.80 -15.66 4.93
CA PHE A 17 -16.91 -14.42 4.17
C PHE A 17 -15.56 -13.90 3.67
N LEU A 18 -14.45 -14.32 4.27
CA LEU A 18 -13.11 -13.92 3.83
C LEU A 18 -12.75 -14.59 2.50
N PRO A 19 -12.06 -13.91 1.57
CA PRO A 19 -11.71 -14.46 0.26
C PRO A 19 -10.52 -15.45 0.33
N TRP A 20 -9.69 -15.37 1.37
CA TRP A 20 -8.48 -16.17 1.52
C TRP A 20 -8.70 -17.49 2.27
N VAL A 21 -7.85 -18.47 1.97
CA VAL A 21 -7.85 -19.81 2.55
C VAL A 21 -6.62 -20.02 3.44
N ALA A 22 -5.43 -19.76 2.91
CA ALA A 22 -4.17 -20.08 3.58
C ALA A 22 -3.01 -19.22 3.07
N LEU A 23 -1.95 -19.16 3.86
CA LEU A 23 -0.63 -18.73 3.38
C LEU A 23 0.07 -19.93 2.74
N ALA A 24 0.10 -19.97 1.42
CA ALA A 24 0.70 -21.08 0.66
C ALA A 24 2.25 -21.01 0.68
N ALA A 25 2.81 -19.81 0.84
CA ALA A 25 4.23 -19.56 1.00
C ALA A 25 4.44 -18.18 1.68
N PRO A 26 5.68 -17.81 2.08
CA PRO A 26 5.96 -16.47 2.61
C PRO A 26 5.48 -15.37 1.66
N GLY A 27 4.48 -14.59 2.10
CA GLY A 27 3.88 -13.50 1.33
C GLY A 27 2.97 -13.92 0.18
N ILE A 28 2.59 -15.20 0.08
CA ILE A 28 1.65 -15.71 -0.95
C ILE A 28 0.40 -16.24 -0.26
N VAL A 29 -0.74 -15.62 -0.58
CA VAL A 29 -2.06 -16.02 -0.11
C VAL A 29 -2.74 -16.87 -1.17
N LEU A 30 -3.32 -18.01 -0.78
CA LEU A 30 -4.22 -18.80 -1.61
C LEU A 30 -5.67 -18.36 -1.33
N ASN A 31 -6.40 -17.99 -2.37
CA ASN A 31 -7.81 -17.59 -2.29
C ASN A 31 -8.77 -18.77 -2.54
N LYS A 32 -10.02 -18.63 -2.12
CA LYS A 32 -11.07 -19.66 -2.22
C LYS A 32 -11.51 -19.97 -3.65
N ASP A 33 -11.29 -19.04 -4.56
CA ASP A 33 -11.50 -19.24 -5.98
C ASP A 33 -10.36 -20.04 -6.64
N GLY A 34 -9.26 -20.29 -5.91
CA GLY A 34 -8.07 -20.98 -6.38
C GLY A 34 -6.97 -20.04 -6.89
N SER A 35 -7.18 -18.72 -6.87
CA SER A 35 -6.17 -17.75 -7.26
C SER A 35 -5.08 -17.59 -6.21
N PHE A 36 -3.88 -17.22 -6.65
CA PHE A 36 -2.80 -16.78 -5.77
C PHE A 36 -2.76 -15.25 -5.73
N GLN A 37 -2.60 -14.71 -4.52
CA GLN A 37 -2.44 -13.28 -4.29
C GLN A 37 -1.09 -13.01 -3.61
N ARG A 38 -0.44 -11.95 -4.06
CA ARG A 38 0.73 -11.36 -3.42
C ARG A 38 0.59 -9.85 -3.46
N THR A 39 1.01 -9.19 -2.39
CA THR A 39 0.95 -7.73 -2.28
C THR A 39 2.36 -7.14 -2.23
N ALA A 40 2.55 -6.02 -2.92
CA ALA A 40 3.76 -5.22 -2.90
C ALA A 40 3.43 -3.79 -2.49
N ARG A 41 4.20 -3.21 -1.55
CA ARG A 41 4.14 -1.77 -1.27
C ARG A 41 4.92 -1.03 -2.35
N PHE A 42 4.38 0.08 -2.84
CA PHE A 42 5.05 0.96 -3.77
C PHE A 42 4.93 2.42 -3.36
N ARG A 43 5.82 3.27 -3.89
CA ARG A 43 5.75 4.73 -3.75
C ARG A 43 6.14 5.36 -5.07
N GLY A 44 5.20 6.11 -5.65
CA GLY A 44 5.45 6.93 -6.83
C GLY A 44 5.92 8.34 -6.49
N PRO A 45 6.29 9.14 -7.51
CA PRO A 45 6.50 10.57 -7.35
C PRO A 45 5.22 11.26 -6.85
N ASP A 46 5.33 12.51 -6.41
CA ASP A 46 4.16 13.32 -6.09
C ASP A 46 3.36 13.61 -7.36
N LEU A 47 2.24 12.90 -7.52
CA LEU A 47 1.38 13.02 -8.69
C LEU A 47 0.46 14.25 -8.61
N ASP A 48 0.23 14.80 -7.42
CA ASP A 48 -0.61 15.99 -7.23
C ASP A 48 0.11 17.25 -7.73
N SER A 49 1.45 17.23 -7.71
CA SER A 49 2.31 18.29 -8.25
C SER A 49 2.80 18.03 -9.68
N ALA A 50 2.39 16.92 -10.31
CA ALA A 50 2.91 16.51 -11.62
C ALA A 50 2.24 17.25 -12.78
N VAL A 51 3.02 17.59 -13.81
CA VAL A 51 2.45 18.17 -15.04
C VAL A 51 1.79 17.09 -15.91
N PRO A 52 0.84 17.43 -16.80
CA PRO A 52 0.14 16.44 -17.62
C PRO A 52 1.06 15.49 -18.41
N ALA A 53 2.18 16.00 -18.93
CA ALA A 53 3.16 15.17 -19.64
C ALA A 53 3.81 14.12 -18.74
N GLU A 54 4.05 14.43 -17.47
CA GLU A 54 4.61 13.49 -16.49
C GLU A 54 3.59 12.40 -16.12
N LEU A 55 2.32 12.77 -15.95
CA LEU A 55 1.23 11.82 -15.69
C LEU A 55 1.10 10.81 -16.84
N VAL A 56 1.13 11.29 -18.09
CA VAL A 56 1.12 10.41 -19.27
C VAL A 56 2.34 9.49 -19.29
N ALA A 57 3.53 10.00 -18.98
CA ALA A 57 4.75 9.21 -18.93
C ALA A 57 4.69 8.13 -17.83
N VAL A 58 4.18 8.46 -16.63
CA VAL A 58 3.98 7.50 -15.53
C VAL A 58 2.99 6.41 -15.93
N ALA A 59 1.83 6.79 -16.47
CA ALA A 59 0.81 5.85 -16.92
C ALA A 59 1.36 4.90 -18.00
N GLY A 60 2.13 5.44 -18.96
CA GLY A 60 2.81 4.64 -19.98
C GLY A 60 3.78 3.61 -19.40
N ARG A 61 4.58 3.99 -18.38
CA ARG A 61 5.48 3.07 -17.68
C ARG A 61 4.73 1.96 -16.95
N LEU A 62 3.66 2.30 -16.23
CA LEU A 62 2.82 1.31 -15.53
C LEU A 62 2.16 0.34 -16.51
N ASN A 63 1.56 0.85 -17.58
CA ASN A 63 0.95 0.01 -18.62
C ASN A 63 1.97 -0.94 -19.26
N ASN A 64 3.18 -0.46 -19.56
CA ASN A 64 4.24 -1.30 -20.11
C ASN A 64 4.70 -2.39 -19.13
N ALA A 65 4.68 -2.13 -17.82
CA ALA A 65 4.99 -3.11 -16.80
C ALA A 65 3.87 -4.17 -16.70
N PHE A 66 2.61 -3.75 -16.58
CA PHE A 66 1.46 -4.66 -16.45
C PHE A 66 1.24 -5.52 -17.69
N ARG A 67 1.53 -5.01 -18.88
CA ARG A 67 1.42 -5.80 -20.13
C ARG A 67 2.30 -7.05 -20.13
N ARG A 68 3.41 -7.05 -19.38
CA ARG A 68 4.32 -8.21 -19.27
C ARG A 68 3.72 -9.38 -18.48
N LEU A 69 2.67 -9.14 -17.70
CA LEU A 69 1.98 -10.19 -16.94
C LEU A 69 1.17 -11.13 -17.86
N GLY A 70 0.70 -10.64 -19.02
CA GLY A 70 -0.15 -11.40 -19.92
C GLY A 70 -1.59 -11.53 -19.40
N SER A 71 -2.24 -12.66 -19.68
CA SER A 71 -3.60 -12.97 -19.25
C SER A 71 -3.64 -13.74 -17.92
N GLY A 72 -4.80 -13.77 -17.27
CA GLY A 72 -5.01 -14.52 -16.02
C GLY A 72 -4.60 -13.78 -14.74
N TRP A 73 -4.16 -12.53 -14.86
CA TRP A 73 -3.86 -11.66 -13.72
C TRP A 73 -4.98 -10.66 -13.46
N ALA A 74 -5.26 -10.42 -12.19
CA ALA A 74 -6.04 -9.29 -11.72
C ALA A 74 -5.10 -8.37 -10.90
N ILE A 75 -5.30 -7.07 -11.03
CA ILE A 75 -4.51 -6.06 -10.34
C ILE A 75 -5.46 -5.23 -9.47
N PHE A 76 -5.12 -5.10 -8.20
CA PHE A 76 -5.84 -4.27 -7.25
C PHE A 76 -4.87 -3.22 -6.74
N VAL A 77 -5.33 -1.98 -6.60
CA VAL A 77 -4.51 -0.89 -6.05
C VAL A 77 -5.23 -0.35 -4.84
N GLU A 78 -4.50 -0.24 -3.73
CA GLU A 78 -5.00 0.31 -2.49
C GLU A 78 -4.12 1.48 -2.05
N ALA A 79 -4.77 2.53 -1.54
CA ALA A 79 -4.11 3.61 -0.82
C ALA A 79 -4.64 3.61 0.62
N GLN A 80 -3.77 3.31 1.58
CA GLN A 80 -4.09 3.34 3.00
C GLN A 80 -3.52 4.59 3.63
N ARG A 81 -4.35 5.30 4.38
CA ARG A 81 -3.96 6.51 5.11
C ARG A 81 -3.66 6.14 6.57
N HIS A 82 -2.43 6.36 7.00
CA HIS A 82 -1.95 6.08 8.35
C HIS A 82 -1.67 7.38 9.08
N ALA A 83 -1.91 7.41 10.39
CA ALA A 83 -1.51 8.55 11.20
C ALA A 83 0.03 8.62 11.26
N ALA A 84 0.59 9.76 10.87
CA ALA A 84 2.00 10.06 11.03
C ALA A 84 2.18 10.69 12.41
N ALA A 85 2.54 9.88 13.41
CA ALA A 85 2.56 10.32 14.80
C ALA A 85 3.94 10.79 15.28
N THR A 86 4.99 10.67 14.46
CA THR A 86 6.37 10.86 14.94
C THR A 86 7.19 11.66 13.93
N TYR A 87 7.71 12.80 14.39
CA TYR A 87 8.72 13.55 13.67
C TYR A 87 10.07 12.80 13.74
N PRO A 88 10.80 12.63 12.63
CA PRO A 88 12.04 11.86 12.62
C PRO A 88 13.14 12.53 13.44
N ASN A 89 13.97 11.71 14.10
CA ASN A 89 15.21 12.20 14.69
C ASN A 89 16.26 12.41 13.59
N SER A 90 16.63 13.67 13.37
CA SER A 90 17.58 14.07 12.33
C SER A 90 18.88 14.61 12.94
N THR A 91 20.00 14.44 12.25
CA THR A 91 21.29 15.04 12.63
C THR A 91 21.74 15.98 11.52
N PHE A 92 22.08 17.22 11.89
CA PHE A 92 22.45 18.26 10.94
C PHE A 92 23.92 18.67 11.09
N PRO A 93 24.59 19.04 9.98
CA PRO A 93 26.01 19.39 10.01
C PRO A 93 26.29 20.77 10.62
N ASP A 94 25.29 21.64 10.72
CA ASP A 94 25.41 23.02 11.20
C ASP A 94 24.18 23.46 12.01
N SER A 95 24.34 24.54 12.78
CA SER A 95 23.31 25.05 13.67
C SER A 95 22.12 25.69 12.95
N ALA A 96 22.32 26.26 11.75
CA ALA A 96 21.23 26.90 11.01
C ALA A 96 20.26 25.84 10.46
N SER A 97 20.79 24.77 9.87
CA SER A 97 19.99 23.61 9.45
C SER A 97 19.25 22.97 10.62
N ALA A 98 19.90 22.85 11.79
CA ALA A 98 19.28 22.31 13.00
C ALA A 98 18.12 23.19 13.51
N LEU A 99 18.27 24.52 13.43
CA LEU A 99 17.21 25.45 13.84
C LEU A 99 15.99 25.35 12.92
N VAL A 100 16.20 25.24 11.60
CA VAL A 100 15.09 25.07 10.64
C VAL A 100 14.32 23.77 10.91
N ASP A 101 15.01 22.68 11.24
CA ASP A 101 14.34 21.42 11.59
C ASP A 101 13.58 21.50 12.92
N ALA A 102 14.10 22.26 13.89
CA ALA A 102 13.41 22.50 15.16
C ALA A 102 12.07 23.24 14.96
N GLU A 103 12.04 24.27 14.10
CA GLU A 103 10.80 24.97 13.74
C GLU A 103 9.81 24.02 13.04
N ARG A 104 10.28 23.24 12.05
CA ARG A 104 9.45 22.24 11.36
C ARG A 104 8.88 21.18 12.30
N LYS A 105 9.65 20.77 13.31
CA LYS A 105 9.20 19.85 14.35
C LYS A 105 8.12 20.49 15.21
N ALA A 106 8.30 21.74 15.62
CA ALA A 106 7.30 22.48 16.40
C ALA A 106 5.98 22.61 15.63
N ASP A 107 6.02 23.01 14.35
CA ASP A 107 4.85 23.09 13.47
C ASP A 107 4.14 21.74 13.33
N PHE A 108 4.92 20.65 13.18
CA PHE A 108 4.37 19.30 13.13
C PHE A 108 3.67 18.92 14.44
N GLU A 109 4.26 19.22 15.59
CA GLU A 109 3.66 18.89 16.89
C GLU A 109 2.40 19.74 17.17
N GLU A 110 2.32 20.98 16.68
CA GLU A 110 1.15 21.86 16.87
C GLU A 110 -0.07 21.44 16.05
N ALA A 111 0.11 21.02 14.79
CA ALA A 111 -1.00 20.73 13.87
C ALA A 111 -1.89 19.52 14.30
N GLY A 112 -1.53 18.81 15.37
CA GLY A 112 -2.38 17.85 16.08
C GLY A 112 -2.50 16.47 15.43
N SER A 113 -2.80 16.39 14.13
CA SER A 113 -2.90 15.11 13.42
C SER A 113 -2.32 15.19 12.01
N HIS A 114 -1.28 14.39 11.78
CA HIS A 114 -0.69 14.19 10.45
C HIS A 114 -1.03 12.82 9.90
N PHE A 115 -0.99 12.70 8.58
CA PHE A 115 -1.25 11.44 7.91
C PHE A 115 -0.29 11.24 6.75
N GLU A 116 0.13 9.99 6.56
CA GLU A 116 0.86 9.53 5.40
C GLU A 116 0.06 8.46 4.64
N SER A 117 0.25 8.39 3.32
CA SER A 117 -0.38 7.39 2.48
C SER A 117 0.61 6.28 2.11
N GLY A 118 0.29 5.05 2.45
CA GLY A 118 0.93 3.85 1.91
C GLY A 118 0.16 3.36 0.68
N TYR A 119 0.87 2.97 -0.38
CA TYR A 119 0.25 2.43 -1.58
C TYR A 119 0.64 0.96 -1.76
N PHE A 120 -0.35 0.13 -2.09
CA PHE A 120 -0.20 -1.31 -2.21
C PHE A 120 -0.80 -1.79 -3.53
N LEU A 121 -0.14 -2.77 -4.13
CA LEU A 121 -0.50 -3.45 -5.36
C LEU A 121 -0.61 -4.94 -5.09
#